data_AF-A0A1Y1WX35-F1
#
_entry.id   AF-A0A1Y1WX35-F1
#
_cell.length_a   1.000
_cell.length_b   1.000
_cell.length_c   1.000
_cell.angle_alpha   90.00
_cell.angle_beta   90.00
_cell.angle_gamma   90.00
#
_symmetry.space_group_name_H-M   'P 1'
#
loop_
_entity.id
_entity.type
_entity.pdbx_description
1 polymer ?
#
loop_
_entity_poly.entity_id
_entity_poly.type
_entity_poly.pdbx_seq_one_letter_code
_entity_poly.pdbx_strand_id
1 'polypeptide(L)'
;MKLFQFLCCLVMVCTLQWSSNQFYVKAASKDIYFPKNKSGYTYVDVDGDTEYLIVTRPQSDGDGGYLLNDYRLKNCRYNIDKNTINCEFKDIGDHQLTVNLKSKPYQDKEKSSCKLTEKTVFSKVVLSGRKPEDTLNELLSYEVVKNKIANLNINGRLFKFVTKDKCTFNAKISNISIVTKTKKN
;
A
#
# COMPACT_ATOMS: atom_id res chain seq x y z
N MET A 1 4.58 57.39 -30.52
CA MET A 1 3.64 56.26 -30.69
C MET A 1 4.29 54.87 -30.63
N LYS A 2 5.59 54.68 -30.93
CA LYS A 2 6.23 53.34 -30.91
C LYS A 2 6.49 52.75 -29.50
N LEU A 3 6.65 53.59 -28.47
CA LEU A 3 6.94 53.16 -27.10
C LEU A 3 5.74 52.48 -26.42
N PHE A 4 4.54 53.02 -26.64
CA PHE A 4 3.28 52.48 -26.09
C PHE A 4 2.97 51.09 -26.64
N GLN A 5 3.27 50.86 -27.91
CA GLN A 5 3.04 49.57 -28.57
C GLN A 5 3.98 48.48 -28.01
N PHE A 6 5.21 48.86 -27.66
CA PHE A 6 6.18 47.96 -27.02
C PHE A 6 5.77 47.61 -25.58
N LEU A 7 5.26 48.59 -24.83
CA LEU A 7 4.79 48.37 -23.46
C LEU A 7 3.58 47.42 -23.42
N CYS A 8 2.62 47.59 -24.33
CA CYS A 8 1.46 46.70 -24.43
C CYS A 8 1.85 45.25 -24.80
N CYS A 9 2.85 45.06 -25.67
CA CYS A 9 3.37 43.72 -25.98
C CYS A 9 4.05 43.07 -24.76
N LEU A 10 4.83 43.85 -23.99
CA LEU A 10 5.50 43.33 -22.78
C LEU A 10 4.49 42.87 -21.72
N VAL A 11 3.43 43.66 -21.49
CA VAL A 11 2.37 43.32 -20.53
C VAL A 11 1.61 42.06 -20.97
N MET A 12 1.34 41.88 -22.26
CA MET A 12 0.70 40.65 -22.78
C MET A 12 1.56 39.39 -22.60
N VAL A 13 2.88 39.47 -22.76
CA VAL A 13 3.77 38.32 -22.56
C VAL A 13 3.84 37.94 -21.07
N CYS A 14 3.86 38.92 -20.17
CA CYS A 14 3.88 38.67 -18.73
C CYS A 14 2.56 38.05 -18.20
N THR A 15 1.40 38.44 -18.72
CA THR A 15 0.11 37.84 -18.31
C THR A 15 -0.09 36.41 -18.85
N LEU A 16 0.46 36.11 -20.03
CA LEU A 16 0.43 34.75 -20.60
C LEU A 16 1.29 33.76 -19.78
N GLN A 17 2.46 34.18 -19.28
CA GLN A 17 3.29 33.32 -18.42
C GLN A 17 2.63 33.00 -17.07
N TRP A 18 1.85 33.92 -16.50
CA TRP A 18 1.14 33.68 -15.23
C TRP A 18 -0.01 32.68 -15.36
N SER A 19 -0.68 32.62 -16.51
CA SER A 19 -1.73 31.62 -16.78
C SER A 19 -1.20 30.21 -17.04
N SER A 20 0.13 30.06 -17.20
CA SER A 20 0.81 28.79 -17.49
C SER A 20 1.18 27.99 -16.24
N ASN A 21 0.94 28.53 -15.03
CA ASN A 21 0.85 27.72 -13.81
C ASN A 21 -0.47 26.94 -13.84
N GLN A 22 -0.61 26.06 -14.84
CA GLN A 22 -1.66 25.07 -14.84
C GLN A 22 -1.55 24.32 -13.53
N PHE A 23 -2.59 24.47 -12.72
CA PHE A 23 -2.81 23.70 -11.51
C PHE A 23 -2.60 22.23 -11.86
N TYR A 24 -1.43 21.69 -11.53
CA TYR A 24 -1.21 20.26 -11.46
C TYR A 24 -2.06 19.77 -10.28
N VAL A 25 -3.36 19.64 -10.51
CA VAL A 25 -4.24 18.89 -9.64
C VAL A 25 -3.79 17.46 -9.82
N LYS A 26 -2.91 17.02 -8.91
CA LYS A 26 -2.51 15.63 -8.80
C LYS A 26 -3.80 14.82 -8.73
N ALA A 27 -4.09 14.07 -9.79
CA ALA A 27 -5.30 13.25 -9.86
C ALA A 27 -5.40 12.44 -8.58
N ALA A 28 -6.60 12.40 -7.99
CA ALA A 28 -6.86 11.66 -6.76
C ALA A 28 -6.34 10.22 -6.94
N SER A 29 -5.52 9.74 -6.00
CA SER A 29 -4.97 8.39 -6.10
C SER A 29 -6.11 7.37 -6.09
N LYS A 30 -6.12 6.48 -7.08
CA LYS A 30 -7.10 5.38 -7.18
C LYS A 30 -6.77 4.26 -6.20
N ASP A 31 -6.95 4.56 -4.92
CA ASP A 31 -6.67 3.68 -3.81
C ASP A 31 -7.95 2.97 -3.35
N ILE A 32 -7.91 1.64 -3.30
CA ILE A 32 -8.96 0.81 -2.69
C ILE A 32 -8.46 0.35 -1.32
N TYR A 33 -9.15 0.78 -0.26
CA TYR A 33 -8.75 0.44 1.11
C TYR A 33 -9.16 -0.98 1.49
N PHE A 34 -8.32 -1.60 2.30
CA PHE A 34 -8.62 -2.88 2.92
C PHE A 34 -9.62 -2.66 4.08
N PRO A 35 -10.37 -3.70 4.49
CA PRO A 35 -11.16 -3.64 5.72
C PRO A 35 -10.27 -3.25 6.90
N LYS A 36 -10.75 -2.35 7.75
CA LYS A 36 -9.98 -1.79 8.86
C LYS A 36 -10.85 -1.34 10.02
N ASN A 37 -10.25 -1.25 11.21
CA ASN A 37 -10.92 -0.72 12.40
C ASN A 37 -10.94 0.81 12.45
N LYS A 38 -11.58 1.39 13.46
CA LYS A 38 -11.65 2.86 13.66
C LYS A 38 -10.28 3.53 13.80
N SER A 39 -9.29 2.83 14.32
CA SER A 39 -7.91 3.30 14.47
C SER A 39 -7.05 3.08 13.21
N GLY A 40 -7.66 2.59 12.12
CA GLY A 40 -7.02 2.37 10.83
C GLY A 40 -6.26 1.06 10.69
N TYR A 41 -6.26 0.16 11.69
CA TYR A 41 -5.59 -1.14 11.60
C TYR A 41 -6.32 -2.06 10.64
N THR A 42 -5.55 -2.65 9.72
CA THR A 42 -6.03 -3.47 8.61
C THR A 42 -6.38 -4.88 9.08
N TYR A 43 -7.51 -5.38 8.61
CA TYR A 43 -7.95 -6.76 8.82
C TYR A 43 -7.62 -7.66 7.63
N VAL A 44 -7.34 -8.93 7.93
CA VAL A 44 -7.33 -10.06 6.99
C VAL A 44 -8.12 -11.22 7.57
N ASP A 45 -8.58 -12.11 6.69
CA ASP A 45 -9.27 -13.34 7.04
C ASP A 45 -8.25 -14.48 7.07
N VAL A 46 -8.21 -15.18 8.20
CA VAL A 46 -7.36 -16.35 8.47
C VAL A 46 -8.29 -17.48 8.89
N ASP A 47 -8.46 -18.46 8.01
CA ASP A 47 -9.32 -19.64 8.22
C ASP A 47 -10.76 -19.34 8.70
N GLY A 48 -11.31 -18.19 8.29
CA GLY A 48 -12.65 -17.73 8.63
C GLY A 48 -12.72 -16.76 9.81
N ASP A 49 -11.61 -16.56 10.51
CA ASP A 49 -11.47 -15.59 11.59
C ASP A 49 -10.89 -14.26 11.08
N THR A 50 -11.32 -13.15 11.69
CA THR A 50 -10.83 -11.82 11.35
C THR A 50 -9.64 -11.45 12.22
N GLU A 51 -8.47 -11.38 11.60
CA GLU A 51 -7.20 -11.06 12.25
C GLU A 51 -6.62 -9.74 11.78
N TYR A 52 -5.69 -9.17 12.54
CA TYR A 52 -4.92 -8.02 12.08
C TYR A 52 -3.80 -8.44 11.15
N LEU A 53 -3.62 -7.74 10.03
CA LEU A 53 -2.45 -7.93 9.18
C LEU A 53 -1.22 -7.37 9.91
N ILE A 54 -0.18 -8.20 10.07
CA ILE A 54 1.01 -7.85 10.85
C ILE A 54 2.31 -7.97 10.03
N VAL A 55 3.35 -7.35 10.55
CA VAL A 55 4.76 -7.65 10.25
C VAL A 55 5.47 -7.96 11.56
N THR A 56 6.44 -8.87 11.54
CA THR A 56 7.06 -9.36 12.77
C THR A 56 8.54 -8.99 12.83
N ARG A 57 9.01 -8.53 13.99
CA ARG A 57 10.42 -8.33 14.27
C ARG A 57 10.88 -9.34 15.33
N PRO A 58 11.59 -10.41 14.95
CA PRO A 58 12.28 -11.25 15.92
C PRO A 58 13.37 -10.43 16.62
N GLN A 59 13.42 -10.52 17.94
CA GLN A 59 14.48 -9.95 18.78
C GLN A 59 15.06 -11.05 19.65
N SER A 60 16.38 -11.12 19.75
CA SER A 60 17.03 -12.02 20.72
C SER A 60 16.60 -11.64 22.14
N ASP A 61 16.23 -12.63 22.94
CA ASP A 61 15.87 -12.46 24.36
C ASP A 61 17.09 -12.49 25.29
N GLY A 62 18.29 -12.72 24.74
CA GLY A 62 19.54 -12.81 25.51
C GLY A 62 19.87 -14.20 26.05
N ASP A 63 18.91 -15.12 26.09
CA ASP A 63 19.06 -16.50 26.61
C ASP A 63 19.08 -17.55 25.48
N GLY A 64 19.28 -17.09 24.23
CA GLY A 64 19.31 -17.94 23.03
C GLY A 64 17.94 -18.17 22.39
N GLY A 65 16.87 -17.53 22.91
CA GLY A 65 15.56 -17.50 22.30
C GLY A 65 15.29 -16.21 21.52
N TYR A 66 14.09 -16.15 20.92
CA TYR A 66 13.61 -15.01 20.15
C TYR A 66 12.23 -14.56 20.65
N LEU A 67 12.10 -13.29 21.02
CA LEU A 67 10.83 -12.60 21.20
C LEU A 67 10.31 -12.13 19.84
N LEU A 68 9.09 -12.52 19.50
CA LEU A 68 8.40 -12.06 18.30
C LEU A 68 7.59 -10.81 18.63
N ASN A 69 8.02 -9.66 18.10
CA ASN A 69 7.27 -8.43 18.21
C ASN A 69 6.41 -8.22 16.96
N ASP A 70 5.10 -8.27 17.12
CA ASP A 70 4.15 -8.12 16.02
C ASP A 70 3.65 -6.67 15.90
N TYR A 71 3.80 -6.11 14.71
CA TYR A 71 3.38 -4.76 14.38
C TYR A 71 2.21 -4.79 13.42
N ARG A 72 1.04 -4.37 13.91
CA ARG A 72 -0.18 -4.29 13.11
C ARG A 72 -0.05 -3.21 12.04
N LEU A 73 -0.31 -3.60 10.80
CA LEU A 73 -0.36 -2.69 9.66
C LEU A 73 -1.63 -1.83 9.70
N LYS A 74 -1.48 -0.58 9.28
CA LYS A 74 -2.52 0.44 9.19
C LYS A 74 -2.70 0.91 7.75
N ASN A 75 -3.92 1.36 7.45
CA ASN A 75 -4.27 2.06 6.22
C ASN A 75 -3.78 1.35 4.95
N CYS A 76 -3.81 0.01 4.95
CA CYS A 76 -3.45 -0.77 3.79
C CYS A 76 -4.44 -0.48 2.66
N ARG A 77 -3.89 -0.20 1.47
CA ARG A 77 -4.68 0.10 0.29
C ARG A 77 -3.98 -0.37 -0.97
N TYR A 78 -4.76 -0.92 -1.89
CA TYR A 78 -4.30 -1.24 -3.22
C TYR A 78 -4.41 -0.01 -4.12
N ASN A 79 -3.30 0.41 -4.72
CA ASN A 79 -3.26 1.48 -5.70
C ASN A 79 -3.37 0.88 -7.11
N ILE A 80 -4.46 1.18 -7.81
CA ILE A 80 -4.79 0.60 -9.13
C ILE A 80 -3.75 1.00 -10.19
N ASP A 81 -3.31 2.25 -10.19
CA ASP A 81 -2.43 2.80 -11.23
C ASP A 81 -1.00 2.28 -11.11
N LYS A 82 -0.48 2.24 -9.87
CA LYS A 82 0.88 1.77 -9.56
C LYS A 82 0.99 0.26 -9.44
N ASN A 83 -0.15 -0.43 -9.31
CA ASN A 83 -0.21 -1.86 -9.03
C ASN A 83 0.57 -2.27 -7.75
N THR A 84 0.41 -1.48 -6.69
CA THR A 84 1.07 -1.73 -5.40
C THR A 84 0.08 -1.72 -4.25
N ILE A 85 0.40 -2.40 -3.16
CA ILE A 85 -0.31 -2.26 -1.88
C ILE A 85 0.57 -1.43 -0.96
N ASN A 86 0.01 -0.36 -0.40
CA ASN A 86 0.73 0.52 0.51
C ASN A 86 0.11 0.40 1.90
N CYS A 87 0.93 0.16 2.90
CA CYS A 87 0.55 0.05 4.31
C CYS A 87 1.45 0.94 5.16
N GLU A 88 1.03 1.19 6.39
CA GLU A 88 1.77 1.96 7.38
C GLU A 88 1.92 1.15 8.65
N PHE A 89 3.04 1.27 9.35
CA PHE A 89 3.18 0.70 10.69
C PHE A 89 4.16 1.52 11.51
N LYS A 90 4.16 1.30 12.82
CA LYS A 90 5.02 2.02 13.75
C LYS A 90 5.85 1.03 14.55
N ASP A 91 7.16 1.21 14.51
CA ASP A 91 8.15 0.50 15.31
C ASP A 91 9.16 1.54 15.87
N ILE A 92 10.45 1.43 15.53
CA ILE A 92 11.51 2.40 15.84
C ILE A 92 11.29 3.76 15.15
N GLY A 93 10.26 3.86 14.32
CA GLY A 93 9.75 5.07 13.70
C GLY A 93 8.42 4.80 13.02
N ASP A 94 7.90 5.82 12.32
CA ASP A 94 6.76 5.63 11.42
C ASP A 94 7.30 5.10 10.07
N HIS A 95 6.75 3.99 9.59
CA HIS A 95 7.21 3.32 8.38
C HIS A 95 6.08 3.24 7.34
N GLN A 96 6.47 3.37 6.07
CA GLN A 96 5.63 3.04 4.94
C GLN A 96 6.14 1.74 4.31
N LEU A 97 5.24 0.76 4.22
CA LEU A 97 5.48 -0.51 3.56
C LEU A 97 4.81 -0.50 2.19
N THR A 98 5.55 -0.90 1.16
CA THR A 98 5.05 -1.02 -0.21
C THR A 98 5.23 -2.46 -0.69
N VAL A 99 4.13 -3.12 -1.02
CA VAL A 99 4.11 -4.43 -1.67
C VAL A 99 3.93 -4.23 -3.17
N ASN A 100 4.91 -4.67 -3.95
CA ASN A 100 4.81 -4.68 -5.40
C ASN A 100 4.17 -6.00 -5.84
N LEU A 101 3.15 -5.92 -6.70
CA LEU A 101 2.45 -7.09 -7.22
C LEU A 101 3.05 -7.52 -8.55
N LYS A 102 3.17 -8.84 -8.77
CA LYS A 102 3.75 -9.42 -9.99
C LYS A 102 2.92 -9.11 -11.24
N SER A 103 1.62 -8.96 -11.06
CA SER A 103 0.65 -8.60 -12.11
C SER A 103 -0.50 -7.83 -11.47
N LYS A 104 -1.37 -7.24 -12.30
CA LYS A 104 -2.65 -6.73 -11.80
C LYS A 104 -3.48 -7.87 -11.19
N PRO A 105 -4.31 -7.59 -10.17
CA PRO A 105 -5.20 -8.58 -9.60
C PRO A 105 -6.11 -9.17 -10.68
N TYR A 106 -6.23 -10.49 -10.70
CA TYR A 106 -6.92 -11.24 -11.74
C TYR A 106 -7.96 -12.17 -11.13
N GLN A 107 -8.97 -12.56 -11.91
CA GLN A 107 -10.00 -13.52 -11.49
C GLN A 107 -9.68 -14.90 -12.06
N ASP A 108 -9.95 -15.96 -11.30
CA ASP A 108 -9.87 -17.34 -11.78
C ASP A 108 -11.11 -17.65 -12.64
N LYS A 109 -11.03 -17.23 -13.91
CA LYS A 109 -11.74 -17.71 -15.11
C LYS A 109 -13.28 -17.80 -15.19
N GLU A 110 -14.08 -17.59 -14.15
CA GLU A 110 -15.56 -17.79 -14.28
C GLU A 110 -16.46 -16.54 -14.26
N LYS A 111 -15.97 -15.36 -13.88
CA LYS A 111 -16.78 -14.12 -13.88
C LYS A 111 -16.08 -12.98 -14.63
N SER A 112 -16.14 -13.01 -15.95
CA SER A 112 -15.47 -12.03 -16.84
C SER A 112 -15.96 -10.57 -16.72
N SER A 113 -16.96 -10.27 -15.87
CA SER A 113 -17.54 -8.94 -15.74
C SER A 113 -16.93 -8.06 -14.64
N CYS A 114 -16.32 -8.63 -13.59
CA CYS A 114 -15.82 -7.80 -12.49
C CYS A 114 -14.53 -7.06 -12.85
N LYS A 115 -14.48 -5.76 -12.54
CA LYS A 115 -13.30 -4.91 -12.69
C LYS A 115 -13.03 -4.16 -11.40
N LEU A 116 -11.76 -4.12 -10.99
CA LEU A 116 -11.34 -3.24 -9.90
C LEU A 116 -11.36 -1.79 -10.40
N THR A 117 -12.19 -0.98 -9.75
CA THR A 117 -12.28 0.47 -9.93
C THR A 117 -12.11 1.19 -8.60
N GLU A 118 -11.92 2.50 -8.62
CA GLU A 118 -11.85 3.33 -7.40
C GLU A 118 -13.09 3.26 -6.50
N LYS A 119 -14.23 2.80 -7.04
CA LYS A 119 -15.48 2.59 -6.28
C LYS A 119 -15.54 1.22 -5.60
N THR A 120 -14.58 0.34 -5.89
CA THR A 120 -14.55 -1.00 -5.30
C THR A 120 -14.42 -0.90 -3.80
N VAL A 121 -15.18 -1.73 -3.08
CA VAL A 121 -15.00 -1.92 -1.65
C VAL A 121 -14.66 -3.38 -1.40
N PHE A 122 -13.50 -3.63 -0.78
CA PHE A 122 -13.16 -4.96 -0.29
C PHE A 122 -14.01 -5.28 0.94
N SER A 123 -14.74 -6.38 0.87
CA SER A 123 -15.43 -6.96 2.01
C SER A 123 -14.49 -7.82 2.84
N LYS A 124 -13.53 -8.48 2.18
CA LYS A 124 -12.59 -9.40 2.79
C LYS A 124 -11.26 -9.41 2.04
N VAL A 125 -10.17 -9.60 2.77
CA VAL A 125 -8.83 -9.81 2.21
C VAL A 125 -8.23 -11.02 2.89
N VAL A 126 -7.74 -11.98 2.13
CA VAL A 126 -7.00 -13.14 2.64
C VAL A 126 -5.55 -12.98 2.19
N LEU A 127 -4.62 -13.30 3.08
CA LEU A 127 -3.20 -13.44 2.76
C LEU A 127 -2.82 -14.93 2.85
N SER A 128 -2.16 -15.43 1.83
CA SER A 128 -1.72 -16.83 1.75
C SER A 128 -0.22 -16.95 1.61
N GLY A 129 0.33 -18.03 2.17
CA GLY A 129 1.76 -18.37 2.19
C GLY A 129 2.24 -19.14 0.97
N ARG A 130 3.06 -20.19 1.21
CA ARG A 130 3.65 -21.00 0.14
C ARG A 130 2.58 -21.70 -0.68
N LYS A 131 1.55 -22.23 -0.02
CA LYS A 131 0.37 -22.78 -0.67
C LYS A 131 -0.82 -21.83 -0.52
N PRO A 132 -1.73 -21.75 -1.52
CA PRO A 132 -2.91 -20.88 -1.44
C PRO A 132 -3.81 -21.14 -0.22
N GLU A 133 -3.85 -22.38 0.25
CA GLU A 133 -4.59 -22.81 1.44
C GLU A 133 -3.94 -22.42 2.77
N ASP A 134 -2.65 -22.08 2.77
CA ASP A 134 -1.93 -21.66 3.98
C ASP A 134 -2.32 -20.20 4.29
N THR A 135 -3.48 -19.97 4.90
CA THR A 135 -3.87 -18.61 5.30
C THR A 135 -3.04 -18.13 6.49
N LEU A 136 -2.69 -16.85 6.49
CA LEU A 136 -1.81 -16.28 7.49
C LEU A 136 -2.05 -14.78 7.67
N ASN A 137 -1.75 -14.26 8.85
CA ASN A 137 -1.83 -12.84 9.17
C ASN A 137 -0.48 -12.11 9.05
N GLU A 138 0.64 -12.83 8.99
CA GLU A 138 1.98 -12.26 8.91
C GLU A 138 2.45 -12.03 7.47
N LEU A 139 2.56 -10.77 7.06
CA LEU A 139 3.02 -10.43 5.71
C LEU A 139 4.51 -10.72 5.51
N LEU A 140 5.33 -10.32 6.47
CA LEU A 140 6.78 -10.48 6.44
C LEU A 140 7.35 -10.38 7.84
N SER A 141 8.57 -10.90 8.00
CA SER A 141 9.44 -10.58 9.11
C SER A 141 10.65 -9.75 8.68
N TYR A 142 11.23 -9.00 9.61
CA TYR A 142 12.40 -8.16 9.36
C TYR A 142 13.31 -8.03 10.57
N GLU A 143 14.56 -7.64 10.34
CA GLU A 143 15.51 -7.31 11.39
C GLU A 143 15.81 -5.81 11.43
N VAL A 144 16.37 -5.34 12.54
CA VAL A 144 16.89 -3.98 12.66
C VAL A 144 18.40 -4.05 12.84
N VAL A 145 19.13 -3.47 11.89
CA VAL A 145 20.59 -3.36 11.93
C VAL A 145 20.96 -1.88 11.93
N LYS A 146 21.68 -1.43 12.95
CA LYS A 146 22.10 -0.01 13.11
C LYS A 146 20.92 0.97 12.98
N ASN A 147 19.82 0.69 13.69
CA ASN A 147 18.58 1.48 13.69
C ASN A 147 17.92 1.63 12.30
N LYS A 148 18.17 0.68 11.39
CA LYS A 148 17.52 0.62 10.08
C LYS A 148 16.94 -0.77 9.87
N ILE A 149 15.79 -0.82 9.22
CA ILE A 149 15.17 -2.09 8.82
C ILE A 149 16.06 -2.77 7.78
N ALA A 150 16.33 -4.06 7.98
CA ALA A 150 17.15 -4.92 7.15
C ALA A 150 16.55 -6.34 7.10
N ASN A 151 17.12 -7.20 6.24
CA ASN A 151 16.84 -8.64 6.19
C ASN A 151 15.34 -8.97 6.14
N LEU A 152 14.64 -8.40 5.15
CA LEU A 152 13.22 -8.69 4.94
C LEU A 152 13.03 -10.14 4.49
N ASN A 153 12.22 -10.90 5.23
CA ASN A 153 11.75 -12.22 4.85
C ASN A 153 10.25 -12.19 4.58
N ILE A 154 9.87 -12.36 3.32
CA ILE A 154 8.48 -12.27 2.88
C ILE A 154 7.78 -13.62 3.11
N ASN A 155 6.81 -13.64 4.01
CA ASN A 155 6.04 -14.84 4.36
C ASN A 155 4.81 -14.97 3.45
N GLY A 156 4.06 -13.88 3.30
CA GLY A 156 2.91 -13.80 2.41
C GLY A 156 3.30 -13.80 0.93
N ARG A 157 2.63 -14.61 0.10
CA ARG A 157 2.90 -14.73 -1.34
C ARG A 157 1.75 -14.29 -2.22
N LEU A 158 0.52 -14.35 -1.72
CA LEU A 158 -0.67 -14.05 -2.49
C LEU A 158 -1.70 -13.34 -1.62
N PHE A 159 -2.25 -12.25 -2.14
CA PHE A 159 -3.48 -11.66 -1.63
C PHE A 159 -4.67 -12.15 -2.44
N LYS A 160 -5.75 -12.51 -1.75
CA LYS A 160 -7.06 -12.76 -2.36
C LYS A 160 -8.03 -11.71 -1.84
N PHE A 161 -8.50 -10.84 -2.75
CA PHE A 161 -9.45 -9.78 -2.46
C PHE A 161 -10.86 -10.25 -2.80
N VAL A 162 -11.78 -10.14 -1.84
CA VAL A 162 -13.21 -10.33 -2.08
C VAL A 162 -13.89 -8.97 -2.00
N THR A 163 -14.66 -8.61 -3.02
CA THR A 163 -15.42 -7.35 -3.04
C THR A 163 -16.76 -7.51 -2.36
N LYS A 164 -17.42 -6.40 -1.99
CA LYS A 164 -18.81 -6.42 -1.53
C LYS A 164 -19.76 -7.06 -2.55
N ASP A 165 -19.47 -6.92 -3.84
CA ASP A 165 -20.22 -7.52 -4.95
C ASP A 165 -19.84 -9.00 -5.20
N LYS A 166 -19.13 -9.63 -4.25
CA LYS A 166 -18.72 -11.04 -4.30
C LYS A 166 -17.81 -11.39 -5.49
N CYS A 167 -17.08 -10.42 -6.03
CA CYS A 167 -16.01 -10.67 -6.99
C CYS A 167 -14.74 -11.07 -6.24
N THR A 168 -13.97 -12.00 -6.78
CA THR A 168 -12.74 -12.51 -6.16
C THR A 168 -11.57 -12.27 -7.08
N PHE A 169 -10.56 -11.55 -6.58
CA PHE A 169 -9.33 -11.23 -7.31
C PHE A 169 -8.12 -11.76 -6.56
N ASN A 170 -7.23 -12.45 -7.27
CA ASN A 170 -5.95 -12.90 -6.75
C ASN A 170 -4.83 -11.96 -7.19
N ALA A 171 -3.88 -11.70 -6.31
CA ALA A 171 -2.71 -10.87 -6.59
C ALA A 171 -1.46 -11.48 -5.96
N LYS A 172 -0.49 -11.82 -6.81
CA LYS A 172 0.79 -12.40 -6.37
C LYS A 172 1.76 -11.30 -5.96
N ILE A 173 2.39 -11.47 -4.80
CA ILE A 173 3.43 -10.58 -4.30
C ILE A 173 4.72 -10.85 -5.09
N SER A 174 5.35 -9.78 -5.57
CA SER A 174 6.65 -9.83 -6.24
C SER A 174 7.77 -9.52 -5.25
N ASN A 175 7.71 -8.35 -4.62
CA ASN A 175 8.67 -7.93 -3.61
C ASN A 175 8.02 -6.92 -2.65
N ILE A 176 8.72 -6.61 -1.55
CA ILE A 176 8.29 -5.65 -0.55
C ILE A 176 9.44 -4.70 -0.24
N SER A 177 9.14 -3.42 -0.07
CA SER A 177 10.06 -2.41 0.43
C SER A 177 9.47 -1.67 1.63
N ILE A 178 10.34 -1.22 2.53
CA ILE A 178 9.96 -0.43 3.70
C ILE A 178 10.80 0.84 3.73
N VAL A 179 10.15 1.98 3.91
CA VAL A 179 10.77 3.29 4.01
C VAL A 179 10.37 3.93 5.33
N THR A 180 11.34 4.38 6.12
CA THR A 180 11.09 5.19 7.31
C THR A 180 10.63 6.58 6.89
N LYS A 181 9.48 7.03 7.39
CA LYS A 181 8.99 8.38 7.17
C LYS A 181 9.79 9.34 8.05
N THR A 182 10.61 10.18 7.43
CA THR A 182 11.20 11.31 8.14
C THR A 182 10.09 12.31 8.45
N LYS A 183 9.88 12.66 9.72
CA LYS A 183 9.04 13.81 10.05
C LYS A 183 9.67 15.04 9.40
N LYS A 184 8.97 15.67 8.46
CA LYS A 184 9.31 17.04 8.06
C LYS A 184 8.86 17.93 9.22
N ASN A 185 9.82 18.53 9.91
CA ASN A 185 9.57 19.61 10.85
C ASN A 185 9.12 20.87 10.11
#